data_AF-A0A1B8UU38-F1
#
_entry.id   AF-A0A1B8UU38-F1
#
_cell.length_a   1.000
_cell.length_b   1.000
_cell.length_c   1.000
_cell.angle_alpha   90.00
_cell.angle_beta   90.00
_cell.angle_gamma   90.00
#
_symmetry.space_group_name_H-M   'P 1'
#
loop_
_entity.id
_entity.type
_entity.pdbx_description
1 polymer ?
#
loop_
_entity_poly.entity_id
_entity_poly.type
_entity_poly.pdbx_seq_one_letter_code
_entity_poly.pdbx_strand_id
1 'polypeptide(L)'
;MLLSLLTCFPGTSKLHAANANGKAFIVRAGDSIQKAINEAEVGATITVQEGSYHEQLVIDKPLKLQAAGSAKVTLNGNNQGHVVTITAPGVSLTGFQIIQSGSKKQDAGIYIASSDNLIMSNTLSRVQNGIYVNKGSRNQIENNTITSNNSRISKRGNGVHLFYGSGNVVRGNDIYDVQDGIYIDFAADSMLSSNTISDSRYAIHLMFGEGGRVSDNQFMYNINGMMAMSSSSFRIEQNIMQKQLDYRGYGALLYNTDHITMRGNHIMYNSNGLALEDARDSIISDNVIAGNHLGLSLLKGNTGTTISGNQFIGNVVQARSLDAKQAIDDGTSGNYWDDYSSFDITGDGIGELPYYAGSIYDKLLPKQPQLQFYFESPAIQLWNAVNHMLPSTSSTSGADRFPLTQQPTPQPLVDDPAQAVLEAELPADSRHLIGIAGCLFLIGGIFILAQGRIQK
;
A
#
# COMPACT_ATOMS: atom_id res chain seq x y z
N MET A 1 0.99 68.50 -13.53
CA MET A 1 1.55 68.82 -12.21
C MET A 1 1.17 67.69 -11.27
N LEU A 2 2.16 66.89 -10.82
CA LEU A 2 2.10 65.88 -9.74
C LEU A 2 1.09 64.71 -9.87
N LEU A 3 1.34 63.47 -9.46
CA LEU A 3 2.52 62.68 -9.06
C LEU A 3 1.97 61.26 -8.75
N SER A 4 2.63 60.19 -9.22
CA SER A 4 2.97 58.91 -8.52
C SER A 4 1.90 58.15 -7.67
N LEU A 5 1.76 56.82 -7.62
CA LEU A 5 2.66 55.69 -7.89
C LEU A 5 1.82 54.46 -8.32
N LEU A 6 2.17 53.85 -9.46
CA LEU A 6 2.00 52.41 -9.66
C LEU A 6 3.29 51.76 -9.11
N THR A 7 3.19 50.93 -8.07
CA THR A 7 4.29 50.09 -7.64
C THR A 7 4.38 48.87 -8.56
N CYS A 8 5.28 48.98 -9.55
CA CYS A 8 5.89 47.84 -10.21
C CYS A 8 6.58 46.96 -9.16
N PHE A 9 6.26 45.66 -9.13
CA PHE A 9 7.16 44.66 -8.59
C PHE A 9 8.10 44.19 -9.72
N PRO A 10 9.42 44.38 -9.61
CA PRO A 10 10.38 43.70 -10.45
C PRO A 10 10.72 42.35 -9.79
N GLY A 11 10.48 41.26 -10.51
CA GLY A 11 10.80 39.91 -10.02
C GLY A 11 11.01 38.94 -11.17
N THR A 12 11.72 39.39 -12.21
CA THR A 12 12.17 38.56 -13.32
C THR A 12 13.06 37.42 -12.81
N SER A 13 12.61 36.19 -13.07
CA SER A 13 13.40 35.05 -13.51
C SER A 13 14.82 34.91 -12.95
N LYS A 14 14.99 34.04 -11.95
CA LYS A 14 16.21 33.24 -11.81
C LYS A 14 15.88 31.76 -12.04
N LEU A 15 15.52 31.44 -13.29
CA LEU A 15 15.99 30.19 -13.87
C LEU A 15 17.51 30.27 -13.76
N HIS A 16 18.10 29.47 -12.87
CA HIS A 16 19.53 29.23 -12.93
C HIS A 16 19.78 28.59 -14.30
N ALA A 17 20.22 29.41 -15.25
CA ALA A 17 20.82 28.94 -16.47
C ALA A 17 21.94 28.00 -16.06
N ALA A 18 21.75 26.71 -16.35
CA ALA A 18 22.76 25.70 -16.20
C ALA A 18 24.02 26.20 -16.92
N ASN A 19 25.16 26.16 -16.22
CA ASN A 19 26.46 26.45 -16.80
C ASN A 19 26.65 25.64 -18.10
N ALA A 20 26.59 26.32 -19.24
CA ALA A 20 26.78 25.75 -20.58
C ALA A 20 28.25 25.43 -20.90
N ASN A 21 29.10 25.24 -19.88
CA ASN A 21 30.51 24.84 -19.99
C ASN A 21 30.83 23.58 -19.16
N GLY A 22 29.82 22.84 -18.70
CA GLY A 22 30.01 21.63 -17.91
C GLY A 22 30.79 20.56 -18.69
N LYS A 23 32.00 20.26 -18.24
CA LYS A 23 32.80 19.12 -18.70
C LYS A 23 31.91 17.87 -18.67
N ALA A 24 31.64 17.26 -19.83
CA ALA A 24 30.87 16.02 -19.88
C ALA A 24 31.70 14.89 -19.25
N PHE A 25 31.25 14.37 -18.10
CA PHE A 25 31.88 13.23 -17.45
C PHE A 25 31.36 11.94 -18.10
N ILE A 26 32.14 11.41 -19.05
CA ILE A 26 31.85 10.13 -19.71
C ILE A 26 32.72 9.06 -19.09
N VAL A 27 32.10 8.06 -18.48
CA VAL A 27 32.78 6.88 -17.91
C VAL A 27 32.68 5.74 -18.91
N ARG A 28 33.81 5.15 -19.31
CA ARG A 28 33.87 3.98 -20.21
C ARG A 28 34.18 2.72 -19.43
N ALA A 29 34.03 1.55 -20.08
CA ALA A 29 34.43 0.29 -19.47
C ALA A 29 35.92 0.34 -19.08
N GLY A 30 36.23 -0.01 -17.82
CA GLY A 30 37.58 0.06 -17.26
C GLY A 30 37.89 1.36 -16.51
N ASP A 31 37.10 2.42 -16.71
CA ASP A 31 37.14 3.61 -15.85
C ASP A 31 36.39 3.34 -14.53
N SER A 32 36.70 4.13 -13.49
CA SER A 32 35.94 4.09 -12.23
C SER A 32 34.82 5.12 -12.22
N ILE A 33 33.61 4.67 -11.91
CA ILE A 33 32.46 5.57 -11.70
C ILE A 33 32.68 6.41 -10.45
N GLN A 34 33.21 5.82 -9.36
CA GLN A 34 33.47 6.57 -8.13
C GLN A 34 34.48 7.70 -8.35
N LYS A 35 35.53 7.47 -9.14
CA LYS A 35 36.47 8.53 -9.50
C LYS A 35 35.78 9.69 -10.22
N ALA A 36 34.88 9.40 -11.17
CA ALA A 36 34.10 10.42 -11.85
C ALA A 36 33.17 11.19 -10.90
N ILE A 37 32.53 10.52 -9.94
CA ILE A 37 31.73 11.16 -8.87
C ILE A 37 32.59 12.12 -8.03
N ASN A 38 33.79 11.68 -7.64
CA ASN A 38 34.70 12.46 -6.82
C ASN A 38 35.19 13.73 -7.55
N GLU A 39 35.51 13.63 -8.84
CA GLU A 39 35.99 14.74 -9.67
C GLU A 39 34.87 15.66 -10.19
N ALA A 40 33.63 15.19 -10.23
CA ALA A 40 32.50 15.96 -10.70
C ALA A 40 32.18 17.15 -9.79
N GLU A 41 31.83 18.26 -10.43
CA GLU A 41 31.26 19.44 -9.77
C GLU A 41 29.82 19.17 -9.31
N VAL A 42 29.35 19.93 -8.33
CA VAL A 42 27.95 19.87 -7.88
C VAL A 42 27.01 20.19 -9.05
N GLY A 43 25.99 19.34 -9.23
CA GLY A 43 25.01 19.45 -10.31
C GLY A 43 25.48 18.87 -11.65
N ALA A 44 26.70 18.33 -11.73
CA ALA A 44 27.21 17.72 -12.96
C ALA A 44 26.39 16.50 -13.39
N THR A 45 26.49 16.18 -14.68
CA THR A 45 25.94 14.94 -15.25
C THR A 45 27.08 14.00 -15.62
N ILE A 46 27.04 12.79 -15.06
CA ILE A 46 27.94 11.69 -15.35
C ILE A 46 27.19 10.67 -16.19
N THR A 47 27.67 10.44 -17.41
CA THR A 47 27.09 9.46 -18.34
C THR A 47 28.00 8.24 -18.41
N VAL A 48 27.47 7.08 -18.02
CA VAL A 48 28.20 5.82 -17.98
C VAL A 48 27.87 5.00 -19.23
N GLN A 49 28.91 4.60 -19.96
CA GLN A 49 28.79 3.76 -21.15
C GLN A 49 28.58 2.29 -20.75
N GLU A 50 28.18 1.47 -21.72
CA GLU A 50 27.97 0.03 -21.51
C GLU A 50 29.19 -0.64 -20.87
N GLY A 51 28.94 -1.48 -19.87
CA GLY A 51 30.00 -2.16 -19.13
C GLY A 51 29.54 -2.75 -17.81
N SER A 52 30.43 -3.53 -17.19
CA SER A 52 30.23 -4.09 -15.84
C SER A 52 31.24 -3.47 -14.87
N TYR A 53 30.72 -2.70 -13.92
CA TYR A 53 31.47 -1.95 -12.93
C TYR A 53 31.35 -2.64 -11.58
N HIS A 54 32.48 -3.08 -11.05
CA HIS A 54 32.56 -3.80 -9.77
C HIS A 54 32.98 -2.83 -8.67
N GLU A 55 32.05 -1.93 -8.32
CA GLU A 55 32.26 -0.83 -7.40
C GLU A 55 31.06 -0.70 -6.45
N GLN A 56 31.33 -0.26 -5.22
CA GLN A 56 30.31 0.24 -4.31
C GLN A 56 30.36 1.77 -4.37
N LEU A 57 29.27 2.39 -4.83
CA LEU A 57 29.25 3.83 -5.06
C LEU A 57 28.77 4.60 -3.83
N VAL A 58 29.39 5.75 -3.57
CA VAL A 58 28.93 6.75 -2.61
C VAL A 58 28.74 8.06 -3.36
N ILE A 59 27.50 8.54 -3.39
CA ILE A 59 27.11 9.82 -4.00
C ILE A 59 26.82 10.80 -2.88
N ASP A 60 27.83 11.63 -2.58
CA ASP A 60 27.88 12.57 -1.46
C ASP A 60 27.71 14.04 -1.86
N LYS A 61 27.42 14.28 -3.15
CA LYS A 61 27.10 15.59 -3.71
C LYS A 61 25.92 15.51 -4.68
N PRO A 62 25.10 16.57 -4.82
CA PRO A 62 24.03 16.59 -5.81
C PRO A 62 24.60 16.42 -7.22
N LEU A 63 24.12 15.43 -7.98
CA LEU A 63 24.53 15.18 -9.37
C LEU A 63 23.53 14.27 -10.09
N LYS A 64 23.70 14.14 -11.40
CA LYS A 64 22.97 13.16 -12.21
C LYS A 64 23.92 12.05 -12.65
N LEU A 65 23.64 10.82 -12.26
CA LEU A 65 24.34 9.63 -12.71
C LEU A 65 23.38 8.85 -13.62
N GLN A 66 23.74 8.67 -14.88
CA GLN A 66 22.86 8.06 -15.88
C GLN A 66 23.61 7.07 -16.78
N ALA A 67 22.95 5.98 -17.15
CA ALA A 67 23.40 5.09 -18.23
C ALA A 67 23.23 5.80 -19.60
N ALA A 68 24.15 5.52 -20.52
CA ALA A 68 24.13 6.11 -21.85
C ALA A 68 23.03 5.51 -22.75
N GLY A 69 21.93 6.23 -22.96
CA GLY A 69 20.85 5.76 -23.85
C GLY A 69 20.30 4.40 -23.42
N SER A 70 20.34 3.40 -24.30
CA SER A 70 19.93 2.02 -24.02
C SER A 70 21.09 1.11 -23.56
N ALA A 71 22.21 1.69 -23.13
CA ALA A 71 23.39 0.93 -22.71
C ALA A 71 23.10 0.02 -21.51
N LYS A 72 23.64 -1.20 -21.55
CA LYS A 72 23.59 -2.14 -20.43
C LYS A 72 24.71 -1.84 -19.43
N VAL A 73 24.43 -0.99 -18.45
CA VAL A 73 25.40 -0.62 -17.41
C VAL A 73 25.11 -1.40 -16.13
N THR A 74 26.01 -2.32 -15.77
CA THR A 74 25.87 -3.15 -14.56
C THR A 74 26.74 -2.59 -13.44
N LEU A 75 26.11 -2.28 -12.29
CA LEU A 75 26.78 -2.00 -11.02
C LEU A 75 26.72 -3.24 -10.14
N ASN A 76 27.89 -3.81 -9.82
CA ASN A 76 28.00 -5.05 -9.06
C ASN A 76 28.63 -4.80 -7.68
N GLY A 77 27.85 -5.04 -6.61
CA GLY A 77 28.30 -4.86 -5.23
C GLY A 77 29.15 -6.00 -4.65
N ASN A 78 29.49 -7.02 -5.44
CA ASN A 78 30.33 -8.15 -5.03
C ASN A 78 29.82 -8.91 -3.78
N ASN A 79 28.50 -8.91 -3.57
CA ASN A 79 27.84 -9.48 -2.40
C ASN A 79 28.25 -8.82 -1.07
N GLN A 80 28.61 -7.52 -1.11
CA GLN A 80 29.01 -6.74 0.05
C GLN A 80 28.17 -5.47 0.15
N GLY A 81 27.77 -5.11 1.37
CA GLY A 81 27.17 -3.82 1.71
C GLY A 81 26.03 -3.36 0.80
N HIS A 82 25.91 -2.04 0.62
CA HIS A 82 25.05 -1.44 -0.40
C HIS A 82 25.82 -1.33 -1.72
N VAL A 83 25.12 -1.46 -2.85
CA VAL A 83 25.76 -1.25 -4.17
C VAL A 83 25.90 0.23 -4.47
N VAL A 84 24.86 1.01 -4.21
CA VAL A 84 24.86 2.47 -4.32
C VAL A 84 24.36 3.09 -3.01
N THR A 85 25.14 4.00 -2.45
CA THR A 85 24.81 4.79 -1.26
C THR A 85 24.65 6.25 -1.66
N ILE A 86 23.49 6.83 -1.40
CA ILE A 86 23.18 8.23 -1.70
C ILE A 86 23.03 8.99 -0.39
N THR A 87 23.94 9.93 -0.13
CA THR A 87 23.94 10.77 1.09
C THR A 87 23.70 12.25 0.80
N ALA A 88 23.88 12.70 -0.45
CA ALA A 88 23.49 14.04 -0.87
C ALA A 88 22.02 14.09 -1.33
N PRO A 89 21.33 15.22 -1.13
CA PRO A 89 20.02 15.46 -1.74
C PRO A 89 20.15 15.80 -3.22
N GLY A 90 19.04 15.73 -3.96
CA GLY A 90 19.00 16.17 -5.36
C GLY A 90 19.78 15.28 -6.32
N VAL A 91 20.03 14.02 -5.96
CA VAL A 91 20.71 13.05 -6.82
C VAL A 91 19.70 12.40 -7.78
N SER A 92 20.10 12.27 -9.05
CA SER A 92 19.38 11.44 -10.02
C SER A 92 20.20 10.19 -10.33
N LEU A 93 19.59 9.01 -10.22
CA LEU A 93 20.18 7.72 -10.61
C LEU A 93 19.26 7.01 -11.61
N THR A 94 19.73 6.86 -12.86
CA THR A 94 18.87 6.43 -13.96
C THR A 94 19.49 5.39 -14.88
N GLY A 95 18.77 4.31 -15.15
CA GLY A 95 19.08 3.36 -16.23
C GLY A 95 20.08 2.25 -15.89
N PHE A 96 20.37 1.99 -14.61
CA PHE A 96 21.38 1.00 -14.20
C PHE A 96 20.79 -0.38 -13.93
N GLN A 97 21.57 -1.42 -14.22
CA GLN A 97 21.37 -2.76 -13.66
C GLN A 97 22.19 -2.88 -12.38
N ILE A 98 21.55 -3.07 -11.24
CA ILE A 98 22.20 -3.08 -9.92
C ILE A 98 22.05 -4.46 -9.32
N ILE A 99 23.18 -5.10 -9.02
CA ILE A 99 23.22 -6.50 -8.63
C ILE A 99 24.15 -6.77 -7.44
N GLN A 100 23.87 -7.84 -6.71
CA GLN A 100 24.76 -8.42 -5.70
C GLN A 100 25.11 -7.46 -4.56
N SER A 101 24.11 -6.91 -3.91
CA SER A 101 24.33 -6.30 -2.59
C SER A 101 24.77 -7.35 -1.58
N GLY A 102 25.21 -6.91 -0.41
CA GLY A 102 25.35 -7.78 0.76
C GLY A 102 24.00 -8.35 1.23
N SER A 103 24.07 -9.16 2.29
CA SER A 103 22.94 -9.93 2.83
C SER A 103 22.53 -9.53 4.25
N LYS A 104 23.09 -8.44 4.82
CA LYS A 104 22.64 -7.92 6.12
C LYS A 104 21.28 -7.27 5.97
N LYS A 105 20.50 -7.18 7.06
CA LYS A 105 19.12 -6.68 7.05
C LYS A 105 18.92 -5.33 6.32
N GLN A 106 19.91 -4.42 6.40
CA GLN A 106 19.84 -3.10 5.76
C GLN A 106 20.57 -3.02 4.41
N ASP A 107 21.35 -4.04 4.03
CA ASP A 107 22.04 -4.05 2.73
C ASP A 107 21.02 -3.89 1.60
N ALA A 108 21.38 -3.13 0.57
CA ALA A 108 20.46 -2.72 -0.47
C ALA A 108 21.13 -2.59 -1.83
N GLY A 109 20.38 -2.71 -2.91
CA GLY A 109 20.83 -2.25 -4.22
C GLY A 109 21.10 -0.75 -4.19
N ILE A 110 20.11 0.02 -3.72
CA ILE A 110 20.22 1.47 -3.55
C ILE A 110 19.84 1.81 -2.11
N TYR A 111 20.74 2.44 -1.38
CA TYR A 111 20.50 2.98 -0.04
C TYR A 111 20.51 4.50 -0.09
N ILE A 112 19.46 5.12 0.44
CA ILE A 112 19.24 6.57 0.40
C ILE A 112 19.15 7.08 1.83
N ALA A 113 20.07 7.97 2.22
CA ALA A 113 20.10 8.64 3.51
C ALA A 113 19.92 10.17 3.35
N SER A 114 19.20 10.58 2.31
CA SER A 114 18.95 11.97 1.95
C SER A 114 17.56 12.16 1.35
N SER A 115 17.26 13.38 0.90
CA SER A 115 15.93 13.79 0.41
C SER A 115 15.99 14.31 -1.02
N ASP A 116 14.84 14.47 -1.66
CA ASP A 116 14.71 15.13 -2.96
C ASP A 116 15.48 14.43 -4.11
N ASN A 117 15.62 13.10 -4.03
CA ASN A 117 16.32 12.31 -5.07
C ASN A 117 15.35 11.71 -6.09
N LEU A 118 15.86 11.43 -7.29
CA LEU A 118 15.15 10.70 -8.34
C LEU A 118 15.85 9.38 -8.65
N ILE A 119 15.15 8.27 -8.42
CA ILE A 119 15.62 6.92 -8.71
C ILE A 119 14.70 6.32 -9.76
N MET A 120 15.18 6.25 -11.01
CA MET A 120 14.30 5.99 -12.14
C MET A 120 14.84 4.96 -13.12
N SER A 121 13.97 4.07 -13.61
CA SER A 121 14.33 3.15 -14.71
C SER A 121 15.55 2.26 -14.42
N ASN A 122 15.74 1.86 -13.16
CA ASN A 122 16.78 0.93 -12.77
C ASN A 122 16.22 -0.50 -12.68
N THR A 123 17.06 -1.49 -12.92
CA THR A 123 16.75 -2.91 -12.72
C THR A 123 17.59 -3.44 -11.57
N LEU A 124 16.94 -3.82 -10.47
CA LEU A 124 17.58 -4.33 -9.26
C LEU A 124 17.32 -5.83 -9.15
N SER A 125 18.38 -6.63 -9.04
CA SER A 125 18.23 -8.09 -8.88
C SER A 125 19.33 -8.70 -8.02
N ARG A 126 18.99 -9.79 -7.33
CA ARG A 126 19.92 -10.47 -6.40
C ARG A 126 20.48 -9.51 -5.35
N VAL A 127 19.61 -8.66 -4.81
CA VAL A 127 19.89 -7.73 -3.72
C VAL A 127 19.09 -8.14 -2.48
N GLN A 128 19.54 -7.77 -1.28
CA GLN A 128 18.78 -8.02 -0.06
C GLN A 128 17.52 -7.16 -0.08
N ASN A 129 17.65 -5.85 0.09
CA ASN A 129 16.57 -4.90 -0.22
C ASN A 129 16.82 -4.28 -1.60
N GLY A 130 15.76 -3.94 -2.35
CA GLY A 130 15.89 -3.18 -3.58
C GLY A 130 16.36 -1.76 -3.30
N ILE A 131 15.42 -0.93 -2.86
CA ILE A 131 15.64 0.48 -2.53
C ILE A 131 15.28 0.69 -1.06
N TYR A 132 16.26 1.12 -0.26
CA TYR A 132 16.07 1.43 1.16
C TYR A 132 16.23 2.93 1.37
N VAL A 133 15.15 3.61 1.78
CA VAL A 133 15.17 5.02 2.19
C VAL A 133 15.21 5.07 3.72
N ASN A 134 16.31 5.59 4.26
CA ASN A 134 16.49 5.80 5.69
C ASN A 134 16.33 7.29 6.01
N LYS A 135 15.20 7.67 6.60
CA LYS A 135 14.89 9.04 7.04
C LYS A 135 14.93 10.08 5.90
N GLY A 136 14.75 9.63 4.67
CA GLY A 136 14.70 10.48 3.47
C GLY A 136 13.29 10.93 3.16
N SER A 137 13.13 12.15 2.66
CA SER A 137 11.82 12.73 2.31
C SER A 137 11.78 13.18 0.85
N ARG A 138 10.58 13.23 0.26
CA ARG A 138 10.36 13.72 -1.12
C ARG A 138 11.23 13.03 -2.18
N ASN A 139 11.61 11.77 -1.94
CA ASN A 139 12.29 10.96 -2.94
C ASN A 139 11.28 10.41 -3.95
N GLN A 140 11.65 10.40 -5.22
CA GLN A 140 10.87 9.87 -6.33
C GLN A 140 11.50 8.56 -6.78
N ILE A 141 10.80 7.45 -6.57
CA ILE A 141 11.21 6.10 -6.93
C ILE A 141 10.28 5.61 -8.03
N GLU A 142 10.73 5.72 -9.28
CA GLU A 142 9.85 5.63 -10.44
C GLU A 142 10.29 4.60 -11.49
N ASN A 143 9.36 3.80 -12.00
CA ASN A 143 9.58 2.92 -13.15
C ASN A 143 10.79 1.97 -12.99
N ASN A 144 11.05 1.49 -11.78
CA ASN A 144 12.12 0.52 -11.52
C ASN A 144 11.55 -0.91 -11.56
N THR A 145 12.39 -1.87 -11.95
CA THR A 145 12.10 -3.31 -11.82
C THR A 145 12.93 -3.86 -10.67
N ILE A 146 12.30 -4.49 -9.68
CA ILE A 146 12.96 -4.86 -8.41
C ILE A 146 12.67 -6.31 -8.05
N THR A 147 13.75 -7.07 -7.82
CA THR A 147 13.69 -8.44 -7.29
C THR A 147 14.72 -8.63 -6.17
N SER A 148 14.42 -9.49 -5.20
CA SER A 148 15.35 -9.81 -4.11
C SER A 148 16.30 -10.95 -4.48
N ASN A 149 17.00 -11.49 -3.49
CA ASN A 149 17.81 -12.69 -3.62
C ASN A 149 16.94 -13.95 -3.77
N ASN A 150 17.51 -14.98 -4.40
CA ASN A 150 16.86 -16.28 -4.53
C ASN A 150 16.95 -17.06 -3.20
N SER A 151 16.20 -16.60 -2.20
CA SER A 151 16.06 -17.24 -0.89
C SER A 151 14.59 -17.49 -0.57
N ARG A 152 14.31 -18.20 0.52
CA ARG A 152 12.94 -18.36 1.03
C ARG A 152 12.35 -16.98 1.32
N ILE A 153 11.06 -16.79 1.07
CA ILE A 153 10.36 -15.49 1.21
C ILE A 153 10.58 -14.79 2.56
N SER A 154 10.73 -15.55 3.65
CA SER A 154 11.00 -15.02 4.99
C SER A 154 12.43 -14.48 5.20
N LYS A 155 13.36 -14.77 4.27
CA LYS A 155 14.76 -14.34 4.29
C LYS A 155 15.10 -13.32 3.20
N ARG A 156 14.22 -13.14 2.21
CA ARG A 156 14.29 -12.06 1.23
C ARG A 156 14.19 -10.71 1.96
N GLY A 157 14.72 -9.65 1.35
CA GLY A 157 14.43 -8.29 1.80
C GLY A 157 13.31 -7.68 0.96
N ASN A 158 13.02 -6.41 1.25
CA ASN A 158 11.88 -5.72 0.66
C ASN A 158 12.24 -5.13 -0.71
N GLY A 159 11.23 -4.92 -1.57
CA GLY A 159 11.41 -4.22 -2.83
C GLY A 159 11.79 -2.77 -2.60
N VAL A 160 10.87 -2.01 -2.00
CA VAL A 160 11.10 -0.64 -1.52
C VAL A 160 10.80 -0.59 -0.02
N HIS A 161 11.74 -0.08 0.77
CA HIS A 161 11.58 0.12 2.20
C HIS A 161 11.72 1.61 2.52
N LEU A 162 10.63 2.22 3.00
CA LEU A 162 10.58 3.61 3.43
C LEU A 162 10.58 3.63 4.96
N PHE A 163 11.77 3.79 5.54
CA PHE A 163 11.99 3.82 6.98
C PHE A 163 12.11 5.26 7.45
N TYR A 164 11.08 5.77 8.14
CA TYR A 164 10.89 7.20 8.44
C TYR A 164 10.88 8.10 7.18
N GLY A 165 10.71 9.41 7.42
CA GLY A 165 10.64 10.43 6.39
C GLY A 165 9.20 10.65 5.91
N SER A 166 9.02 11.62 5.01
CA SER A 166 7.69 11.97 4.50
C SER A 166 7.66 12.37 3.03
N GLY A 167 6.49 12.29 2.41
CA GLY A 167 6.27 12.78 1.06
C GLY A 167 7.00 11.99 -0.03
N ASN A 168 7.41 10.75 0.25
CA ASN A 168 8.08 9.91 -0.75
C ASN A 168 7.05 9.40 -1.77
N VAL A 169 7.47 9.33 -3.04
CA VAL A 169 6.65 8.86 -4.16
C VAL A 169 7.25 7.56 -4.69
N VAL A 170 6.46 6.49 -4.71
CA VAL A 170 6.81 5.19 -5.29
C VAL A 170 5.81 4.91 -6.39
N ARG A 171 6.24 5.07 -7.65
CA ARG A 171 5.32 5.10 -8.80
C ARG A 171 5.75 4.24 -9.97
N GLY A 172 4.83 3.47 -10.56
CA GLY A 172 5.09 2.76 -11.81
C GLY A 172 6.14 1.64 -11.70
N ASN A 173 6.46 1.17 -10.48
CA ASN A 173 7.48 0.13 -10.31
C ASN A 173 6.88 -1.26 -10.49
N ASP A 174 7.70 -2.17 -11.01
CA ASP A 174 7.42 -3.60 -11.12
C ASP A 174 8.25 -4.36 -10.08
N ILE A 175 7.60 -4.91 -9.05
CA ILE A 175 8.26 -5.49 -7.88
C ILE A 175 7.78 -6.94 -7.71
N TYR A 176 8.69 -7.90 -7.78
CA TYR A 176 8.33 -9.30 -7.63
C TYR A 176 9.43 -10.11 -6.96
N ASP A 177 9.06 -11.27 -6.42
CA ASP A 177 10.01 -12.15 -5.74
C ASP A 177 10.78 -11.46 -4.60
N VAL A 178 10.08 -10.69 -3.78
CA VAL A 178 10.62 -10.02 -2.58
C VAL A 178 9.97 -10.54 -1.31
N GLN A 179 10.41 -10.06 -0.14
CA GLN A 179 9.67 -10.29 1.11
C GLN A 179 8.41 -9.43 1.11
N ASP A 180 8.54 -8.11 1.25
CA ASP A 180 7.43 -7.17 1.09
C ASP A 180 7.72 -6.27 -0.11
N GLY A 181 6.69 -6.03 -0.95
CA GLY A 181 6.81 -5.20 -2.14
C GLY A 181 7.22 -3.78 -1.81
N ILE A 182 6.30 -3.04 -1.21
CA ILE A 182 6.55 -1.73 -0.60
C ILE A 182 6.25 -1.81 0.89
N TYR A 183 7.25 -1.48 1.71
CA TYR A 183 7.16 -1.49 3.16
C TYR A 183 7.36 -0.07 3.71
N ILE A 184 6.30 0.46 4.32
CA ILE A 184 6.30 1.72 5.08
C ILE A 184 6.52 1.36 6.54
N ASP A 185 7.54 1.97 7.16
CA ASP A 185 7.89 1.75 8.56
C ASP A 185 8.16 3.12 9.21
N PHE A 186 7.17 3.64 9.95
CA PHE A 186 7.16 5.00 10.54
C PHE A 186 7.32 6.17 9.54
N ALA A 187 6.95 5.98 8.27
CA ALA A 187 6.95 7.05 7.25
C ALA A 187 5.55 7.66 7.06
N ALA A 188 5.51 8.92 6.65
CA ALA A 188 4.27 9.69 6.50
C ALA A 188 4.04 10.22 5.09
N ASP A 189 2.80 10.57 4.78
CA ASP A 189 2.39 11.30 3.56
C ASP A 189 2.94 10.70 2.26
N SER A 190 3.06 9.38 2.20
CA SER A 190 3.69 8.70 1.06
C SER A 190 2.68 8.40 -0.04
N MET A 191 3.10 8.56 -1.30
CA MET A 191 2.29 8.31 -2.49
C MET A 191 2.76 7.02 -3.17
N LEU A 192 1.96 5.96 -3.07
CA LEU A 192 2.23 4.65 -3.66
C LEU A 192 1.26 4.44 -4.81
N SER A 193 1.69 4.68 -6.05
CA SER A 193 0.76 4.71 -7.20
C SER A 193 1.20 3.91 -8.42
N SER A 194 0.25 3.28 -9.11
CA SER A 194 0.50 2.60 -10.39
C SER A 194 1.61 1.53 -10.34
N ASN A 195 1.87 0.91 -9.18
CA ASN A 195 2.85 -0.15 -9.06
C ASN A 195 2.21 -1.52 -9.35
N THR A 196 2.99 -2.42 -9.93
CA THR A 196 2.63 -3.83 -10.09
C THR A 196 3.49 -4.64 -9.13
N ILE A 197 2.84 -5.41 -8.25
CA ILE A 197 3.54 -6.15 -7.20
C ILE A 197 3.04 -7.59 -7.13
N SER A 198 3.95 -8.55 -7.30
CA SER A 198 3.62 -9.98 -7.26
C SER A 198 4.57 -10.85 -6.44
N ASP A 199 4.14 -12.07 -6.15
CA ASP A 199 4.97 -13.14 -5.57
C ASP A 199 5.73 -12.73 -4.29
N SER A 200 5.07 -11.89 -3.47
CA SER A 200 5.60 -11.34 -2.23
C SER A 200 4.75 -11.77 -1.02
N ARG A 201 5.24 -11.57 0.21
CA ARG A 201 4.48 -11.81 1.43
C ARG A 201 3.36 -10.78 1.57
N TYR A 202 3.73 -9.50 1.47
CA TYR A 202 2.79 -8.38 1.37
C TYR A 202 3.13 -7.61 0.10
N ALA A 203 2.13 -7.28 -0.72
CA ALA A 203 2.37 -6.39 -1.83
C ALA A 203 2.65 -4.97 -1.29
N ILE A 204 1.77 -4.47 -0.43
CA ILE A 204 1.98 -3.26 0.38
C ILE A 204 1.81 -3.59 1.86
N HIS A 205 2.78 -3.14 2.66
CA HIS A 205 2.76 -3.27 4.11
C HIS A 205 2.95 -1.88 4.74
N LEU A 206 1.87 -1.36 5.32
CA LEU A 206 1.88 -0.11 6.08
C LEU A 206 2.03 -0.46 7.56
N MET A 207 3.20 -0.20 8.13
CA MET A 207 3.48 -0.43 9.55
C MET A 207 3.81 0.91 10.21
N PHE A 208 2.93 1.36 11.09
CA PHE A 208 3.06 2.66 11.77
C PHE A 208 3.14 3.86 10.80
N GLY A 209 2.50 3.76 9.64
CA GLY A 209 2.44 4.85 8.68
C GLY A 209 1.33 5.85 9.04
N GLU A 210 1.50 7.10 8.64
CA GLU A 210 0.50 8.15 8.84
C GLU A 210 0.33 8.97 7.57
N GLY A 211 -0.89 8.99 7.04
CA GLY A 211 -1.21 9.83 5.89
C GLY A 211 -0.61 9.34 4.57
N GLY A 212 -1.21 9.79 3.48
CA GLY A 212 -0.77 9.49 2.13
C GLY A 212 -1.82 8.71 1.34
N ARG A 213 -1.38 8.18 0.20
CA ARG A 213 -2.29 7.59 -0.78
C ARG A 213 -1.67 6.34 -1.38
N VAL A 214 -2.48 5.28 -1.44
CA VAL A 214 -2.21 4.04 -2.14
C VAL A 214 -3.22 3.94 -3.26
N SER A 215 -2.83 4.20 -4.51
CA SER A 215 -3.80 4.19 -5.61
C SER A 215 -3.36 3.56 -6.91
N ASP A 216 -4.31 3.01 -7.65
CA ASP A 216 -4.10 2.52 -9.02
C ASP A 216 -3.04 1.39 -9.11
N ASN A 217 -2.78 0.69 -8.00
CA ASN A 217 -1.81 -0.39 -7.95
C ASN A 217 -2.46 -1.75 -8.29
N GLN A 218 -1.64 -2.69 -8.74
CA GLN A 218 -2.05 -4.06 -9.04
C GLN A 218 -1.27 -5.05 -8.17
N PHE A 219 -1.98 -5.84 -7.36
CA PHE A 219 -1.42 -6.87 -6.49
C PHE A 219 -1.88 -8.25 -6.96
N MET A 220 -0.93 -9.17 -7.20
CA MET A 220 -1.27 -10.52 -7.64
C MET A 220 -0.33 -11.58 -7.07
N TYR A 221 -0.87 -12.75 -6.71
CA TYR A 221 -0.08 -13.92 -6.28
C TYR A 221 0.83 -13.72 -5.05
N ASN A 222 0.70 -12.59 -4.36
CA ASN A 222 1.19 -12.39 -3.01
C ASN A 222 0.46 -13.29 -1.98
N ILE A 223 1.07 -13.51 -0.82
CA ILE A 223 0.37 -14.10 0.33
C ILE A 223 -0.76 -13.15 0.75
N ASN A 224 -0.45 -11.86 0.89
CA ASN A 224 -1.42 -10.80 1.17
C ASN A 224 -1.23 -9.66 0.17
N GLY A 225 -2.34 -9.11 -0.33
CA GLY A 225 -2.31 -7.96 -1.24
C GLY A 225 -1.86 -6.72 -0.48
N MET A 226 -2.58 -6.37 0.58
CA MET A 226 -2.24 -5.24 1.43
C MET A 226 -2.47 -5.54 2.90
N MET A 227 -1.56 -5.07 3.75
CA MET A 227 -1.73 -5.03 5.19
C MET A 227 -1.48 -3.61 5.71
N ALA A 228 -2.47 -3.04 6.38
CA ALA A 228 -2.29 -1.82 7.17
C ALA A 228 -2.33 -2.18 8.65
N MET A 229 -1.23 -1.92 9.35
CA MET A 229 -1.03 -2.25 10.75
C MET A 229 -0.67 -1.00 11.54
N SER A 230 -1.48 -0.66 12.54
CA SER A 230 -1.21 0.50 13.41
C SER A 230 -0.97 1.79 12.61
N SER A 231 -1.71 1.96 11.52
CA SER A 231 -1.52 3.05 10.55
C SER A 231 -2.81 3.86 10.41
N SER A 232 -2.68 5.14 10.05
CA SER A 232 -3.81 6.07 10.02
C SER A 232 -3.84 6.97 8.80
N SER A 233 -5.02 7.51 8.48
CA SER A 233 -5.23 8.59 7.51
C SER A 233 -4.78 8.29 6.06
N PHE A 234 -4.67 7.01 5.69
CA PHE A 234 -4.38 6.63 4.31
C PHE A 234 -5.64 6.61 3.44
N ARG A 235 -5.51 7.12 2.22
CA ARG A 235 -6.47 6.96 1.14
C ARG A 235 -6.06 5.80 0.23
N ILE A 236 -6.85 4.74 0.22
CA ILE A 236 -6.60 3.50 -0.49
C ILE A 236 -7.63 3.40 -1.61
N GLU A 237 -7.22 3.72 -2.82
CA GLU A 237 -8.18 4.04 -3.89
C GLU A 237 -7.86 3.36 -5.21
N GLN A 238 -8.88 2.81 -5.89
CA GLN A 238 -8.73 2.27 -7.26
C GLN A 238 -7.63 1.20 -7.41
N ASN A 239 -7.33 0.45 -6.35
CA ASN A 239 -6.36 -0.65 -6.44
C ASN A 239 -7.06 -1.95 -6.87
N ILE A 240 -6.33 -2.79 -7.60
CA ILE A 240 -6.75 -4.13 -7.99
C ILE A 240 -5.97 -5.14 -7.15
N MET A 241 -6.66 -5.85 -6.27
CA MET A 241 -6.08 -6.83 -5.34
C MET A 241 -6.68 -8.21 -5.64
N GLN A 242 -5.92 -9.04 -6.35
CA GLN A 242 -6.49 -10.30 -6.86
C GLN A 242 -5.58 -11.51 -6.74
N LYS A 243 -6.21 -12.68 -6.55
CA LYS A 243 -5.52 -13.98 -6.51
C LYS A 243 -4.48 -14.07 -5.39
N GLN A 244 -4.82 -13.57 -4.21
CA GLN A 244 -4.12 -13.90 -2.97
C GLN A 244 -4.63 -15.25 -2.46
N LEU A 245 -4.07 -16.32 -3.02
CA LEU A 245 -4.59 -17.69 -2.92
C LEU A 245 -4.00 -18.49 -1.74
N ASP A 246 -3.11 -17.89 -0.94
CA ASP A 246 -2.68 -18.54 0.30
C ASP A 246 -3.88 -18.70 1.24
N TYR A 247 -3.96 -19.81 1.97
CA TYR A 247 -5.09 -20.09 2.87
C TYR A 247 -5.22 -19.10 4.04
N ARG A 248 -4.15 -18.37 4.36
CA ARG A 248 -4.12 -17.25 5.32
C ARG A 248 -4.04 -15.89 4.63
N GLY A 249 -4.17 -15.88 3.32
CA GLY A 249 -4.04 -14.69 2.50
C GLY A 249 -5.30 -13.83 2.50
N TYR A 250 -5.08 -12.52 2.50
CA TYR A 250 -6.10 -11.50 2.36
C TYR A 250 -5.83 -10.66 1.11
N GLY A 251 -6.88 -10.21 0.43
CA GLY A 251 -6.79 -9.12 -0.53
C GLY A 251 -6.33 -7.85 0.21
N ALA A 252 -7.06 -7.48 1.26
CA ALA A 252 -6.68 -6.41 2.18
C ALA A 252 -7.00 -6.77 3.64
N LEU A 253 -6.11 -6.40 4.55
CA LEU A 253 -6.30 -6.51 5.99
C LEU A 253 -5.98 -5.17 6.67
N LEU A 254 -6.97 -4.60 7.35
CA LEU A 254 -6.85 -3.44 8.21
C LEU A 254 -6.82 -3.90 9.67
N TYR A 255 -5.69 -3.72 10.34
CA TYR A 255 -5.47 -4.13 11.72
C TYR A 255 -5.00 -2.93 12.56
N ASN A 256 -5.79 -2.58 13.58
CA ASN A 256 -5.55 -1.40 14.43
C ASN A 256 -5.34 -0.14 13.58
N THR A 257 -6.31 0.21 12.75
CA THR A 257 -6.22 1.37 11.84
C THR A 257 -7.19 2.47 12.23
N ASP A 258 -6.91 3.68 11.76
CA ASP A 258 -7.63 4.88 12.20
C ASP A 258 -7.83 5.85 11.01
N HIS A 259 -9.05 6.32 10.76
CA HIS A 259 -9.35 7.25 9.66
C HIS A 259 -8.87 6.78 8.26
N ILE A 260 -8.97 5.48 7.96
CA ILE A 260 -8.66 4.97 6.62
C ILE A 260 -9.82 5.23 5.68
N THR A 261 -9.55 5.72 4.47
CA THR A 261 -10.54 5.77 3.39
C THR A 261 -10.19 4.72 2.35
N MET A 262 -11.04 3.72 2.16
CA MET A 262 -10.87 2.66 1.17
C MET A 262 -11.99 2.74 0.14
N ARG A 263 -11.68 3.22 -1.08
CA ARG A 263 -12.67 3.56 -2.10
C ARG A 263 -12.38 3.05 -3.51
N GLY A 264 -13.39 2.55 -4.23
CA GLY A 264 -13.21 2.17 -5.63
C GLY A 264 -12.24 1.02 -5.87
N ASN A 265 -11.90 0.22 -4.85
CA ASN A 265 -10.94 -0.88 -5.00
C ASN A 265 -11.64 -2.14 -5.52
N HIS A 266 -10.92 -2.94 -6.30
CA HIS A 266 -11.36 -4.23 -6.81
C HIS A 266 -10.63 -5.34 -6.04
N ILE A 267 -11.30 -5.97 -5.09
CA ILE A 267 -10.77 -7.03 -4.23
C ILE A 267 -11.38 -8.36 -4.69
N MET A 268 -10.66 -9.09 -5.55
CA MET A 268 -11.27 -10.20 -6.30
C MET A 268 -10.50 -11.51 -6.23
N TYR A 269 -11.20 -12.64 -6.21
CA TYR A 269 -10.60 -13.97 -6.35
C TYR A 269 -9.54 -14.29 -5.28
N ASN A 270 -9.72 -13.78 -4.06
CA ASN A 270 -8.81 -14.03 -2.94
C ASN A 270 -9.38 -15.10 -2.00
N SER A 271 -8.51 -15.75 -1.21
CA SER A 271 -8.94 -16.63 -0.13
C SER A 271 -9.79 -15.86 0.89
N ASN A 272 -9.35 -14.68 1.28
CA ASN A 272 -10.15 -13.72 2.04
C ASN A 272 -10.06 -12.38 1.31
N GLY A 273 -11.18 -11.70 1.13
CA GLY A 273 -11.27 -10.41 0.43
C GLY A 273 -10.75 -9.29 1.32
N LEU A 274 -11.65 -8.70 2.10
CA LEU A 274 -11.38 -7.60 3.03
C LEU A 274 -11.57 -8.06 4.47
N ALA A 275 -10.61 -7.77 5.34
CA ALA A 275 -10.71 -8.03 6.76
C ALA A 275 -10.40 -6.79 7.60
N LEU A 276 -11.18 -6.59 8.66
CA LEU A 276 -11.06 -5.48 9.59
C LEU A 276 -10.97 -5.98 11.03
N GLU A 277 -9.97 -5.50 11.76
CA GLU A 277 -9.80 -5.71 13.20
C GLU A 277 -9.31 -4.40 13.84
N ASP A 278 -9.98 -3.97 14.92
CA ASP A 278 -9.68 -2.70 15.58
C ASP A 278 -9.61 -1.49 14.61
N ALA A 279 -10.45 -1.47 13.57
CA ALA A 279 -10.54 -0.36 12.63
C ALA A 279 -11.48 0.74 13.17
N ARG A 280 -10.98 1.97 13.24
CA ARG A 280 -11.67 3.13 13.82
C ARG A 280 -11.92 4.22 12.80
N ASP A 281 -13.12 4.79 12.85
CA ASP A 281 -13.50 6.00 12.12
C ASP A 281 -13.13 5.98 10.63
N SER A 282 -13.19 4.78 10.03
CA SER A 282 -12.75 4.52 8.66
C SER A 282 -13.94 4.48 7.70
N ILE A 283 -13.72 4.80 6.43
CA ILE A 283 -14.75 4.81 5.38
C ILE A 283 -14.37 3.76 4.35
N ILE A 284 -15.24 2.77 4.16
CA ILE A 284 -15.09 1.73 3.15
C ILE A 284 -16.29 1.83 2.22
N SER A 285 -16.11 2.45 1.05
CA SER A 285 -17.20 2.65 0.12
C SER A 285 -16.83 2.37 -1.32
N ASP A 286 -17.83 2.08 -2.15
CA ASP A 286 -17.67 1.95 -3.61
C ASP A 286 -16.65 0.89 -4.04
N ASN A 287 -16.36 -0.10 -3.20
CA ASN A 287 -15.44 -1.19 -3.54
C ASN A 287 -16.20 -2.36 -4.18
N VAL A 288 -15.54 -3.04 -5.11
CA VAL A 288 -16.01 -4.31 -5.69
C VAL A 288 -15.29 -5.46 -4.99
N ILE A 289 -16.03 -6.23 -4.20
CA ILE A 289 -15.53 -7.38 -3.44
C ILE A 289 -16.17 -8.63 -4.04
N ALA A 290 -15.45 -9.28 -4.96
CA ALA A 290 -16.05 -10.29 -5.83
C ALA A 290 -15.27 -11.61 -5.97
N GLY A 291 -15.98 -12.73 -6.01
CA GLY A 291 -15.36 -14.04 -6.28
C GLY A 291 -14.36 -14.51 -5.22
N ASN A 292 -14.40 -13.94 -4.01
CA ASN A 292 -13.54 -14.36 -2.90
C ASN A 292 -14.15 -15.57 -2.18
N HIS A 293 -13.33 -16.37 -1.49
CA HIS A 293 -13.88 -17.43 -0.63
C HIS A 293 -14.60 -16.85 0.60
N LEU A 294 -14.04 -15.81 1.22
CA LEU A 294 -14.75 -14.95 2.18
C LEU A 294 -14.64 -13.50 1.70
N GLY A 295 -15.76 -12.82 1.45
CA GLY A 295 -15.79 -11.44 0.97
C GLY A 295 -15.33 -10.44 2.03
N LEU A 296 -16.10 -10.31 3.12
CA LEU A 296 -15.82 -9.42 4.25
C LEU A 296 -15.68 -10.20 5.56
N SER A 297 -14.62 -9.93 6.32
CA SER A 297 -14.41 -10.46 7.66
C SER A 297 -14.32 -9.33 8.67
N LEU A 298 -15.36 -9.13 9.47
CA LEU A 298 -15.35 -8.22 10.61
C LEU A 298 -14.91 -8.97 11.85
N LEU A 299 -13.65 -8.77 12.24
CA LEU A 299 -13.11 -9.20 13.53
C LEU A 299 -13.52 -8.17 14.60
N LYS A 300 -13.03 -8.32 15.83
CA LYS A 300 -13.51 -7.50 16.96
C LYS A 300 -12.92 -6.09 16.94
N GLY A 301 -13.62 -5.18 17.62
CA GLY A 301 -13.09 -3.87 18.01
C GLY A 301 -13.25 -2.78 16.96
N ASN A 302 -14.08 -3.01 15.96
CA ASN A 302 -14.36 -2.01 14.92
C ASN A 302 -15.36 -0.98 15.47
N THR A 303 -15.04 0.31 15.35
CA THR A 303 -15.88 1.40 15.88
C THR A 303 -15.89 2.60 14.96
N GLY A 304 -17.06 3.21 14.75
CA GLY A 304 -17.17 4.43 13.91
C GLY A 304 -16.84 4.21 12.43
N THR A 305 -16.55 2.97 12.02
CA THR A 305 -16.26 2.64 10.63
C THR A 305 -17.55 2.52 9.84
N THR A 306 -17.60 3.15 8.67
CA THR A 306 -18.73 3.09 7.74
C THR A 306 -18.41 2.16 6.59
N ILE A 307 -19.33 1.24 6.28
CA ILE A 307 -19.20 0.28 5.18
C ILE A 307 -20.48 0.36 4.34
N SER A 308 -20.49 1.17 3.29
CA SER A 308 -21.68 1.39 2.44
C SER A 308 -21.29 1.58 0.97
N GLY A 309 -22.23 1.36 0.05
CA GLY A 309 -22.01 1.49 -1.41
C GLY A 309 -21.09 0.44 -2.02
N ASN A 310 -20.68 -0.58 -1.27
CA ASN A 310 -19.83 -1.65 -1.79
C ASN A 310 -20.67 -2.71 -2.53
N GLN A 311 -20.01 -3.47 -3.41
CA GLN A 311 -20.62 -4.54 -4.19
C GLN A 311 -20.01 -5.88 -3.78
N PHE A 312 -20.83 -6.73 -3.15
CA PHE A 312 -20.48 -8.10 -2.78
C PHE A 312 -21.08 -9.07 -3.80
N ILE A 313 -20.22 -9.66 -4.64
CA ILE A 313 -20.66 -10.43 -5.82
C ILE A 313 -19.96 -11.79 -5.88
N GLY A 314 -20.71 -12.88 -5.88
CA GLY A 314 -20.21 -14.23 -6.13
C GLY A 314 -19.14 -14.70 -5.13
N ASN A 315 -19.15 -14.16 -3.90
CA ASN A 315 -18.29 -14.66 -2.85
C ASN A 315 -18.89 -15.95 -2.26
N VAL A 316 -18.06 -16.94 -1.91
CA VAL A 316 -18.55 -18.20 -1.32
C VAL A 316 -19.24 -17.95 0.03
N VAL A 317 -18.67 -17.04 0.82
CA VAL A 317 -19.30 -16.41 1.98
C VAL A 317 -19.20 -14.91 1.80
N GLN A 318 -20.33 -14.19 1.72
CA GLN A 318 -20.32 -12.74 1.51
C GLN A 318 -19.65 -12.00 2.65
N ALA A 319 -20.15 -12.20 3.88
CA ALA A 319 -19.64 -11.54 5.06
C ALA A 319 -19.74 -12.45 6.29
N ARG A 320 -18.73 -12.35 7.16
CA ARG A 320 -18.71 -12.91 8.51
C ARG A 320 -18.47 -11.78 9.50
N SER A 321 -19.27 -11.73 10.56
CA SER A 321 -19.08 -10.77 11.66
C SER A 321 -18.90 -11.47 13.00
N LEU A 322 -17.77 -11.17 13.65
CA LEU A 322 -17.50 -11.45 15.07
C LEU A 322 -17.65 -10.20 15.94
N ASP A 323 -18.04 -9.06 15.34
CA ASP A 323 -18.29 -7.80 16.01
C ASP A 323 -19.78 -7.47 16.02
N ALA A 324 -20.40 -7.72 17.17
CA ALA A 324 -21.83 -7.54 17.33
C ALA A 324 -22.31 -6.09 17.22
N LYS A 325 -21.40 -5.11 17.29
CA LYS A 325 -21.73 -3.68 17.33
C LYS A 325 -21.52 -2.97 16.00
N GLN A 326 -20.68 -3.51 15.13
CA GLN A 326 -20.37 -2.89 13.85
C GLN A 326 -21.51 -3.12 12.85
N ALA A 327 -22.16 -2.04 12.41
CA ALA A 327 -23.10 -2.07 11.30
C ALA A 327 -22.35 -2.11 9.96
N ILE A 328 -22.98 -2.62 8.92
CA ILE A 328 -22.44 -2.68 7.56
C ILE A 328 -23.28 -1.75 6.66
N ASP A 329 -23.45 -0.51 7.10
CA ASP A 329 -24.19 0.56 6.43
C ASP A 329 -23.70 1.93 6.96
N ASP A 330 -24.22 3.02 6.40
CA ASP A 330 -23.95 4.40 6.86
C ASP A 330 -25.10 5.05 7.66
N GLY A 331 -26.16 4.29 7.95
CA GLY A 331 -27.38 4.80 8.60
C GLY A 331 -28.44 5.33 7.64
N THR A 332 -28.13 5.47 6.35
CA THR A 332 -29.08 5.88 5.29
C THR A 332 -29.03 4.98 4.06
N SER A 333 -27.87 4.37 3.79
CA SER A 333 -27.61 3.49 2.66
C SER A 333 -26.64 2.38 3.09
N GLY A 334 -26.83 1.21 2.48
CA GLY A 334 -26.06 -0.01 2.73
C GLY A 334 -25.24 -0.40 1.51
N ASN A 335 -25.09 -1.71 1.33
CA ASN A 335 -24.29 -2.32 0.28
C ASN A 335 -25.17 -3.16 -0.65
N TYR A 336 -24.65 -3.48 -1.82
CA TYR A 336 -25.25 -4.43 -2.73
C TYR A 336 -24.72 -5.84 -2.46
N TRP A 337 -25.64 -6.79 -2.32
CA TRP A 337 -25.36 -8.20 -2.07
C TRP A 337 -26.07 -9.03 -3.14
N ASP A 338 -25.35 -9.81 -3.93
CA ASP A 338 -25.97 -10.56 -5.03
C ASP A 338 -26.80 -11.78 -4.58
N ASP A 339 -26.69 -12.19 -3.31
CA ASP A 339 -27.56 -13.19 -2.66
C ASP A 339 -28.75 -12.59 -1.89
N TYR A 340 -28.89 -11.26 -1.89
CA TYR A 340 -30.01 -10.58 -1.25
C TYR A 340 -31.26 -10.60 -2.13
N SER A 341 -32.36 -11.07 -1.54
CA SER A 341 -33.67 -11.16 -2.18
C SER A 341 -34.73 -10.57 -1.27
N SER A 342 -34.97 -9.26 -1.43
CA SER A 342 -36.08 -8.55 -0.80
C SER A 342 -36.83 -7.71 -1.81
N PHE A 343 -37.98 -7.22 -1.40
CA PHE A 343 -38.78 -6.26 -2.15
C PHE A 343 -38.30 -4.84 -1.85
N ASP A 344 -38.48 -3.95 -2.81
CA ASP A 344 -38.37 -2.50 -2.68
C ASP A 344 -39.76 -1.93 -2.94
N ILE A 345 -40.58 -1.79 -1.89
CA ILE A 345 -41.98 -1.39 -2.01
C ILE A 345 -42.07 0.13 -2.12
N THR A 346 -41.16 0.86 -1.46
CA THR A 346 -41.06 2.32 -1.50
C THR A 346 -40.53 2.84 -2.83
N GLY A 347 -39.76 2.05 -3.58
CA GLY A 347 -39.13 2.42 -4.85
C GLY A 347 -37.93 3.35 -4.67
N ASP A 348 -37.29 3.34 -3.50
CA ASP A 348 -36.15 4.19 -3.17
C ASP A 348 -34.79 3.52 -3.42
N GLY A 349 -34.78 2.27 -3.90
CA GLY A 349 -33.58 1.49 -4.17
C GLY A 349 -33.03 0.75 -2.95
N ILE A 350 -33.69 0.84 -1.79
CA ILE A 350 -33.34 0.14 -0.56
C ILE A 350 -34.34 -1.00 -0.32
N GLY A 351 -33.84 -2.16 0.08
CA GLY A 351 -34.71 -3.30 0.38
C GLY A 351 -35.37 -3.19 1.75
N GLU A 352 -36.62 -3.66 1.84
CA GLU A 352 -37.45 -3.54 3.06
C GLU A 352 -36.98 -4.39 4.26
N LEU A 353 -36.02 -5.30 4.04
CA LEU A 353 -35.52 -6.22 5.06
C LEU A 353 -34.01 -6.03 5.25
N PRO A 354 -33.51 -5.93 6.49
CA PRO A 354 -32.06 -5.89 6.72
C PRO A 354 -31.36 -7.14 6.19
N TYR A 355 -30.13 -6.96 5.70
CA TYR A 355 -29.20 -8.07 5.43
C TYR A 355 -28.33 -8.32 6.67
N TYR A 356 -28.01 -9.58 6.95
CA TYR A 356 -27.20 -9.95 8.12
C TYR A 356 -25.97 -10.74 7.70
N ALA A 357 -24.79 -10.29 8.13
CA ALA A 357 -23.56 -11.05 7.99
C ALA A 357 -23.61 -12.35 8.80
N GLY A 358 -23.03 -13.41 8.24
CA GLY A 358 -23.05 -14.74 8.83
C GLY A 358 -24.24 -15.57 8.38
N SER A 359 -24.01 -16.44 7.40
CA SER A 359 -24.97 -17.46 7.01
C SER A 359 -24.83 -18.72 7.87
N ILE A 360 -25.82 -19.62 7.87
CA ILE A 360 -25.60 -20.95 8.48
C ILE A 360 -24.46 -21.69 7.76
N TYR A 361 -24.27 -21.41 6.48
CA TYR A 361 -23.23 -22.00 5.65
C TYR A 361 -21.85 -21.63 6.20
N ASP A 362 -21.67 -20.40 6.68
CA ASP A 362 -20.49 -19.96 7.42
C ASP A 362 -20.21 -20.80 8.68
N LYS A 363 -21.26 -21.22 9.40
CA LYS A 363 -21.15 -22.07 10.60
C LYS A 363 -20.89 -23.54 10.26
N LEU A 364 -21.28 -23.98 9.06
CA LEU A 364 -21.16 -25.37 8.60
C LEU A 364 -19.84 -25.62 7.87
N LEU A 365 -19.34 -24.67 7.08
CA LEU A 365 -18.10 -24.77 6.30
C LEU A 365 -16.89 -25.25 7.13
N PRO A 366 -16.60 -24.68 8.31
CA PRO A 366 -15.49 -25.16 9.16
C PRO A 366 -15.66 -26.60 9.64
N LYS A 367 -16.90 -27.08 9.76
CA LYS A 367 -17.23 -28.43 10.23
C LYS A 367 -17.28 -29.46 9.10
N GLN A 368 -17.66 -29.01 7.90
CA GLN A 368 -17.85 -29.85 6.71
C GLN A 368 -17.31 -29.11 5.47
N PRO A 369 -15.98 -29.04 5.28
CA PRO A 369 -15.36 -28.28 4.19
C PRO A 369 -15.83 -28.68 2.78
N GLN A 370 -16.23 -29.94 2.59
CA GLN A 370 -16.76 -30.46 1.34
C GLN A 370 -18.08 -29.78 0.89
N LEU A 371 -18.77 -29.06 1.78
CA LEU A 371 -19.94 -28.27 1.42
C LEU A 371 -19.60 -27.14 0.45
N GLN A 372 -18.34 -26.71 0.37
CA GLN A 372 -17.86 -25.70 -0.60
C GLN A 372 -18.24 -26.05 -2.05
N PHE A 373 -18.29 -27.34 -2.40
CA PHE A 373 -18.68 -27.79 -3.74
C PHE A 373 -20.11 -27.40 -4.13
N TYR A 374 -20.98 -27.16 -3.14
CA TYR A 374 -22.41 -26.92 -3.33
C TYR A 374 -22.82 -25.45 -3.14
N PHE A 375 -21.88 -24.50 -3.04
CA PHE A 375 -22.17 -23.12 -2.61
C PHE A 375 -23.21 -22.40 -3.47
N GLU A 376 -23.26 -22.70 -4.78
CA GLU A 376 -24.25 -22.18 -5.74
C GLU A 376 -25.31 -23.23 -6.15
N SER A 377 -25.45 -24.29 -5.37
CA SER A 377 -26.50 -25.26 -5.64
C SER A 377 -27.88 -24.65 -5.30
N PRO A 378 -28.94 -25.00 -6.04
CA PRO A 378 -30.30 -24.51 -5.73
C PRO A 378 -30.73 -24.79 -4.29
N ALA A 379 -30.22 -25.87 -3.67
CA ALA A 379 -30.49 -26.21 -2.28
C ALA A 379 -29.87 -25.20 -1.30
N ILE A 380 -28.61 -24.77 -1.53
CA ILE A 380 -27.95 -23.78 -0.67
C ILE A 380 -28.57 -22.39 -0.88
N GLN A 381 -28.89 -22.00 -2.11
CA GLN A 381 -29.56 -20.74 -2.40
C GLN A 381 -30.94 -20.66 -1.70
N LEU A 382 -31.77 -21.70 -1.84
CA LEU A 382 -33.07 -21.77 -1.16
C LEU A 382 -32.92 -21.71 0.37
N TRP A 383 -31.92 -22.41 0.91
CA TRP A 383 -31.67 -22.40 2.34
C TRP A 383 -31.25 -21.01 2.85
N ASN A 384 -30.36 -20.33 2.14
CA ASN A 384 -29.94 -18.97 2.48
C ASN A 384 -31.13 -17.99 2.44
N ALA A 385 -31.99 -18.09 1.41
CA ALA A 385 -33.21 -17.29 1.32
C ALA A 385 -34.15 -17.51 2.52
N VAL A 386 -34.38 -18.76 2.93
CA VAL A 386 -35.18 -19.08 4.12
C VAL A 386 -34.54 -18.53 5.41
N ASN A 387 -33.22 -18.62 5.55
CA ASN A 387 -32.49 -18.12 6.71
C ASN A 387 -32.57 -16.59 6.83
N HIS A 388 -32.62 -15.87 5.70
CA HIS A 388 -32.81 -14.42 5.69
C HIS A 388 -34.24 -14.02 6.04
N MET A 389 -35.26 -14.82 5.67
CA MET A 389 -36.65 -14.59 6.06
C MET A 389 -36.93 -14.90 7.54
N LEU A 390 -36.16 -15.81 8.13
CA LEU A 390 -36.30 -16.24 9.53
C LEU A 390 -34.99 -15.98 10.29
N PRO A 391 -34.61 -14.71 10.56
CA PRO A 391 -33.40 -14.42 11.28
C PRO A 391 -33.45 -15.10 12.65
N SER A 392 -32.63 -16.13 12.84
CA SER A 392 -32.54 -16.81 14.13
C SER A 392 -32.19 -15.78 15.21
N THR A 393 -32.79 -15.90 16.40
CA THR A 393 -32.62 -15.01 17.55
C THR A 393 -31.18 -14.92 18.10
N SER A 394 -30.19 -15.49 17.41
CA SER A 394 -28.77 -15.47 17.78
C SER A 394 -28.00 -14.48 16.90
N SER A 395 -27.76 -13.30 17.48
CA SER A 395 -26.83 -12.22 17.13
C SER A 395 -27.11 -11.40 15.87
N THR A 396 -27.57 -10.18 16.08
CA THR A 396 -27.61 -9.03 15.15
C THR A 396 -26.22 -8.50 14.75
N SER A 397 -25.21 -9.38 14.67
CA SER A 397 -23.81 -9.01 14.44
C SER A 397 -23.58 -8.69 12.97
N GLY A 398 -23.13 -7.48 12.63
CA GLY A 398 -22.87 -7.11 11.24
C GLY A 398 -24.14 -7.04 10.38
N ALA A 399 -25.15 -6.29 10.82
CA ALA A 399 -26.33 -6.02 10.00
C ALA A 399 -26.06 -4.86 9.03
N ASP A 400 -26.48 -5.02 7.78
CA ASP A 400 -26.73 -3.95 6.84
C ASP A 400 -28.23 -3.64 6.87
N ARG A 401 -28.59 -2.48 7.42
CA ARG A 401 -29.98 -2.07 7.62
C ARG A 401 -30.62 -1.46 6.38
N PHE A 402 -29.82 -1.10 5.38
CA PHE A 402 -30.26 -0.39 4.18
C PHE A 402 -29.69 -1.04 2.90
N PRO A 403 -29.84 -2.36 2.72
CA PRO A 403 -29.23 -3.06 1.60
C PRO A 403 -29.78 -2.55 0.26
N LEU A 404 -28.90 -2.38 -0.72
CA LEU A 404 -29.25 -1.88 -2.04
C LEU A 404 -29.89 -2.99 -2.88
N THR A 405 -31.01 -2.69 -3.55
CA THR A 405 -31.71 -3.65 -4.42
C THR A 405 -31.13 -3.72 -5.83
N GLN A 406 -30.30 -2.74 -6.21
CA GLN A 406 -29.62 -2.68 -7.49
C GLN A 406 -28.13 -2.47 -7.30
N GLN A 407 -27.36 -3.03 -8.22
CA GLN A 407 -25.92 -2.86 -8.23
C GLN A 407 -25.58 -1.38 -8.47
N PRO A 408 -24.87 -0.70 -7.56
CA PRO A 408 -24.50 0.69 -7.73
C PRO A 408 -23.56 0.85 -8.95
N THR A 409 -23.77 1.91 -9.71
CA THR A 409 -22.82 2.27 -10.77
C THR A 409 -21.58 2.89 -10.13
N PRO A 410 -20.36 2.41 -10.44
CA PRO A 410 -19.14 3.02 -9.91
C PRO A 410 -19.10 4.51 -10.22
N GLN A 411 -18.99 5.34 -9.19
CA GLN A 411 -18.85 6.78 -9.36
C GLN A 411 -17.36 7.15 -9.54
N PRO A 412 -17.02 8.14 -10.37
CA PRO A 412 -15.68 8.70 -10.40
C PRO A 412 -15.31 9.21 -9.01
N LEU A 413 -14.12 8.87 -8.52
CA LEU A 413 -13.63 9.45 -7.27
C LEU A 413 -13.37 10.95 -7.50
N VAL A 414 -14.18 11.79 -6.87
CA VAL A 414 -13.95 13.23 -6.78
C VAL A 414 -13.25 13.46 -5.44
N ASP A 415 -12.08 14.12 -5.45
CA ASP A 415 -11.47 14.59 -4.20
C ASP A 415 -12.49 15.48 -3.48
N ASP A 416 -13.03 15.02 -2.36
CA ASP A 416 -14.01 15.78 -1.59
C ASP A 416 -13.30 16.99 -0.94
N PRO A 417 -13.64 18.23 -1.31
CA PRO A 417 -13.06 19.42 -0.71
C PRO A 417 -13.29 19.47 0.81
N ALA A 418 -14.36 18.85 1.32
CA ALA A 418 -14.67 18.82 2.75
C ALA A 418 -13.72 17.89 3.53
N GLN A 419 -13.28 16.76 2.94
CA GLN A 419 -12.22 15.93 3.53
C GLN A 419 -10.89 16.67 3.56
N ALA A 420 -10.55 17.41 2.48
CA ALA A 420 -9.33 18.22 2.44
C ALA A 420 -9.31 19.35 3.49
N VAL A 421 -10.49 19.90 3.84
CA VAL A 421 -10.63 20.91 4.89
C VAL A 421 -10.52 20.28 6.29
N LEU A 422 -11.10 19.10 6.52
CA LEU A 422 -11.00 18.37 7.79
C LEU A 422 -9.53 17.98 8.11
N GLU A 423 -8.77 17.61 7.07
CA GLU A 423 -7.33 17.31 7.16
C GLU A 423 -6.47 18.54 7.51
N ALA A 424 -6.90 19.74 7.07
CA ALA A 424 -6.22 21.00 7.36
C ALA A 424 -6.43 21.51 8.79
N GLU A 425 -7.51 21.07 9.47
CA GLU A 425 -7.88 21.53 10.81
C GLU A 425 -7.27 20.71 11.97
N LEU A 426 -6.58 19.58 11.69
CA LEU A 426 -5.92 18.78 12.73
C LEU A 426 -4.61 19.45 13.22
N PRO A 427 -4.49 19.88 14.49
CA PRO A 427 -3.29 20.52 15.00
C PRO A 427 -2.10 19.57 14.96
N ALA A 428 -0.97 20.01 14.40
CA ALA A 428 0.27 19.26 14.26
C ALA A 428 0.77 18.63 15.59
N ASP A 429 0.49 19.26 16.73
CA ASP A 429 0.93 18.82 18.05
C ASP A 429 0.17 17.58 18.58
N SER A 430 -0.99 17.24 17.99
CA SER A 430 -1.80 16.06 18.35
C SER A 430 -1.21 14.75 17.81
N ARG A 431 -0.40 14.83 16.74
CA ARG A 431 0.14 13.69 15.98
C ARG A 431 1.20 12.91 16.76
N HIS A 432 1.92 13.58 17.67
CA HIS A 432 2.96 12.96 18.52
C HIS A 432 2.40 12.21 19.75
N LEU A 433 1.25 12.61 20.27
CA LEU A 433 0.64 11.99 21.46
C LEU A 433 0.03 10.61 21.15
N ILE A 434 -0.48 10.41 19.93
CA ILE A 434 -1.05 9.13 19.49
C ILE A 434 0.04 8.08 19.28
N GLY A 435 1.20 8.47 18.74
CA GLY A 435 2.37 7.59 18.61
C GLY A 435 2.96 7.12 19.95
N ILE A 436 2.89 7.95 21.00
CA ILE A 436 3.36 7.59 22.35
C ILE A 436 2.38 6.61 23.04
N ALA A 437 1.07 6.78 22.84
CA ALA A 437 0.06 5.84 23.34
C ALA A 437 0.21 4.45 22.70
N GLY A 438 0.52 4.38 21.39
CA GLY A 438 0.82 3.13 20.68
C GLY A 438 2.06 2.39 21.22
N CYS A 439 3.12 3.13 21.60
CA CYS A 439 4.32 2.57 22.22
C CYS A 439 4.05 1.97 23.61
N LEU A 440 3.15 2.56 24.41
CA LEU A 440 2.79 2.04 25.74
C LEU A 440 1.95 0.75 25.65
N PHE A 441 1.08 0.62 24.62
CA PHE A 441 0.34 -0.61 24.36
C PHE A 441 1.25 -1.77 23.91
N LEU A 442 2.32 -1.49 23.16
CA LEU A 442 3.30 -2.50 22.71
C LEU A 442 4.16 -3.08 23.84
N ILE A 443 4.55 -2.26 24.83
CA ILE A 443 5.26 -2.77 26.01
C ILE A 443 4.34 -3.71 26.82
N GLY A 444 3.04 -3.39 26.90
CA GLY A 444 2.03 -4.27 27.51
C GLY A 444 1.82 -5.58 26.74
N GLY A 445 1.69 -5.52 25.40
CA GLY A 445 1.47 -6.68 24.54
C GLY A 445 2.65 -7.67 24.50
N ILE A 446 3.88 -7.16 24.50
CA ILE A 446 5.10 -7.99 24.56
C ILE A 446 5.22 -8.68 25.94
N PHE A 447 4.82 -8.02 27.03
CA PHE A 447 4.82 -8.61 28.38
C PHE A 447 3.81 -9.75 28.51
N ILE A 448 2.62 -9.61 27.93
CA ILE A 448 1.56 -10.62 27.95
C ILE A 448 1.96 -11.86 27.11
N LEU A 449 2.60 -11.65 25.96
CA LEU A 449 3.13 -12.76 25.14
C LEU A 449 4.33 -13.46 25.78
N ALA A 450 5.14 -12.74 26.56
CA ALA A 450 6.26 -13.32 27.30
C ALA A 450 5.80 -14.15 28.51
N GLN A 451 4.77 -13.71 29.25
CA GLN A 451 4.24 -14.47 30.39
C GLN A 451 3.46 -15.72 29.96
N GLY A 452 2.78 -15.69 28.80
CA GLY A 452 2.08 -16.86 28.25
C GLY A 452 2.99 -18.02 27.80
N ARG A 453 4.31 -17.78 27.67
CA ARG A 453 5.30 -18.83 27.33
C ARG A 453 6.03 -19.42 28.54
N ILE A 454 5.85 -18.87 29.74
CA ILE A 454 6.52 -19.33 30.96
C ILE A 454 5.63 -20.33 31.75
N GLN A 455 4.38 -20.54 31.34
CA GLN A 455 3.46 -21.50 31.97
C GLN A 455 3.01 -22.64 31.05
N LYS A 456 3.95 -23.27 30.33
CA LYS A 456 3.75 -24.63 29.80
C LYS A 456 4.95 -25.51 30.10
#